data_AF-A0A2D7D6I1-F1
#
_entry.id   AF-A0A2D7D6I1-F1
#
_cell.length_a   1.000
_cell.length_b   1.000
_cell.length_c   1.000
_cell.angle_alpha   90.00
_cell.angle_beta   90.00
_cell.angle_gamma   90.00
#
_symmetry.space_group_name_H-M   'P 1'
#
loop_
_entity.id
_entity.type
_entity.pdbx_description
1 polymer ?
#
loop_
_entity_poly.entity_id
_entity_poly.type
_entity_poly.pdbx_seq_one_letter_code
_entity_poly.pdbx_strand_id
1 'polypeptide(L)'
;MRWSRTLVGKCVLDGKGVLLAALFLWGAGCSVREGALPMGMAWHEVYEPVEDRALWTFMEAARLESERWLGVPTVRLERVELRYARARAEWRHLGVAEHFSLMELVSEEAGHGVIYLGVNGADEGGWFLLAHEVVHLLNPALRDWMMEGLASWFAVRFCEERGVAVAEWRRRLEGGEDAYALSYRLVRDLVGVDEDAVRGLLAFAVADEGQPGWERLDVEGWLGSMAVVRRERLWAVMTLYVDRLAAVASDEVAFTVPVALRDGGR
;
A
#
# COMPACT_ATOMS: atom_id res chain seq x y z
N MET A 1 -14.00 45.96 -17.36
CA MET A 1 -13.90 46.27 -15.91
C MET A 1 -14.04 44.94 -15.18
N ARG A 2 -12.93 44.32 -14.77
CA ARG A 2 -12.44 44.18 -13.37
C ARG A 2 -13.58 43.77 -12.41
N TRP A 3 -13.51 42.67 -11.68
CA TRP A 3 -12.37 42.24 -10.86
C TRP A 3 -12.14 40.72 -10.81
N SER A 4 -10.86 40.38 -10.70
CA SER A 4 -10.28 39.13 -10.21
C SER A 4 -10.63 38.87 -8.74
N ARG A 5 -10.81 37.60 -8.38
CA ARG A 5 -10.38 37.07 -7.07
C ARG A 5 -9.47 35.88 -7.29
N THR A 6 -8.19 36.21 -7.29
CA THR A 6 -7.07 35.33 -6.99
C THR A 6 -7.26 34.79 -5.58
N LEU A 7 -7.44 33.48 -5.41
CA LEU A 7 -7.14 32.83 -4.14
C LEU A 7 -5.70 32.33 -4.24
N VAL A 8 -4.81 33.19 -3.75
CA VAL A 8 -3.43 32.85 -3.41
C VAL A 8 -3.50 31.99 -2.16
N GLY A 9 -3.46 30.68 -2.34
CA GLY A 9 -3.09 29.73 -1.30
C GLY A 9 -1.61 29.41 -1.46
N LYS A 10 -0.72 30.27 -0.95
CA LYS A 10 0.66 29.88 -0.68
C LYS A 10 0.64 28.84 0.43
N CYS A 11 0.75 27.56 0.11
CA CYS A 11 1.27 26.58 1.05
C CYS A 11 2.78 26.52 0.84
N VAL A 12 3.49 27.39 1.55
CA VAL A 12 4.91 27.20 1.82
C VAL A 12 4.97 26.07 2.84
N LEU A 13 5.20 24.84 2.38
CA LEU A 13 5.63 23.76 3.24
C LEU A 13 7.15 23.88 3.37
N ASP A 14 7.58 24.67 4.37
CA ASP A 14 8.94 24.67 4.87
C ASP A 14 9.33 23.23 5.24
N GLY A 15 10.21 22.61 4.45
CA GLY A 15 11.25 21.66 4.88
C GLY A 15 10.88 20.49 5.80
N LYS A 16 9.61 20.11 5.91
CA LYS A 16 9.14 19.02 6.77
C LYS A 16 8.41 18.01 5.91
N GLY A 17 9.13 16.96 5.49
CA GLY A 17 8.49 15.74 5.02
C GLY A 17 7.59 15.21 6.14
N VAL A 18 6.30 15.09 5.87
CA VAL A 18 5.37 14.41 6.77
C VAL A 18 5.55 12.92 6.50
N LEU A 19 6.22 12.21 7.41
CA LEU A 19 6.28 10.76 7.40
C LEU A 19 5.04 10.23 8.11
N LEU A 20 4.03 9.78 7.35
CA LEU A 20 2.93 8.98 7.88
C LEU A 20 2.99 7.62 7.20
N ALA A 21 3.80 6.76 7.81
CA ALA A 21 4.04 5.39 7.45
C ALA A 21 2.94 4.48 8.03
N ALA A 22 2.35 3.60 7.22
CA ALA A 22 1.65 2.41 7.72
C ALA A 22 2.70 1.36 8.10
N LEU A 23 3.00 1.25 9.39
CA LEU A 23 4.05 0.37 9.89
C LEU A 23 3.57 -1.09 10.00
N PHE A 24 4.27 -1.98 9.31
CA PHE A 24 4.11 -3.42 9.48
C PHE A 24 5.02 -3.92 10.59
N LEU A 25 4.48 -4.08 11.81
CA LEU A 25 5.08 -4.88 12.87
C LEU A 25 4.27 -6.16 13.10
N TRP A 26 4.97 -7.26 13.30
CA TRP A 26 4.40 -8.52 13.76
C TRP A 26 3.68 -8.33 15.10
N GLY A 27 2.35 -8.32 15.08
CA GLY A 27 1.49 -8.50 16.25
C GLY A 27 1.31 -7.26 17.13
N ALA A 28 0.04 -6.89 17.34
CA ALA A 28 -0.45 -5.76 18.14
C ALA A 28 -0.17 -4.38 17.52
N GLY A 29 -1.25 -3.72 17.06
CA GLY A 29 -1.19 -2.35 16.60
C GLY A 29 -0.56 -1.44 17.66
N CYS A 30 0.33 -0.56 17.23
CA CYS A 30 0.91 0.50 18.05
C CYS A 30 1.57 1.54 17.15
N SER A 31 1.10 2.78 17.30
CA SER A 31 1.71 4.01 16.83
C SER A 31 3.23 4.07 17.06
N VAL A 32 3.98 4.51 16.05
CA VAL A 32 5.38 4.87 16.22
C VAL A 32 5.45 6.15 17.05
N ARG A 33 6.11 6.06 18.20
CA ARG A 33 6.59 7.23 18.94
C ARG A 33 7.94 7.66 18.37
N GLU A 34 7.99 8.92 17.98
CA GLU A 34 9.07 9.59 17.26
C GLU A 34 10.30 9.89 18.14
N GLY A 35 11.48 9.58 17.61
CA GLY A 35 12.69 10.35 17.92
C GLY A 35 12.76 11.59 17.03
N ALA A 36 13.22 12.73 17.56
CA ALA A 36 13.37 13.94 16.75
C ALA A 36 14.58 13.80 15.81
N LEU A 37 14.36 13.86 14.50
CA LEU A 37 15.44 13.91 13.53
C LEU A 37 16.25 15.21 13.67
N PRO A 38 17.55 15.18 13.35
CA PRO A 38 18.32 16.40 13.08
C PRO A 38 17.61 17.27 12.03
N MET A 39 17.66 18.59 12.22
CA MET A 39 17.02 19.55 11.32
C MET A 39 17.52 19.36 9.88
N GLY A 40 16.59 19.20 8.94
CA GLY A 40 16.88 19.06 7.50
C GLY A 40 17.23 17.63 7.05
N MET A 41 17.18 16.64 7.94
CA MET A 41 17.39 15.24 7.59
C MET A 41 16.08 14.59 7.12
N ALA A 42 16.13 13.82 6.05
CA ALA A 42 15.01 13.00 5.61
C ALA A 42 15.06 11.63 6.29
N TRP A 43 13.89 11.05 6.61
CA TRP A 43 13.80 9.78 7.34
C TRP A 43 14.55 8.64 6.64
N HIS A 44 14.46 8.52 5.31
CA HIS A 44 15.16 7.49 4.56
C HIS A 44 16.69 7.53 4.72
N GLU A 45 17.28 8.69 5.07
CA GLU A 45 18.73 8.85 5.26
C GLU A 45 19.23 8.19 6.55
N VAL A 46 18.32 7.95 7.51
CA VAL A 46 18.58 7.28 8.79
C VAL A 46 18.80 5.77 8.59
N TYR A 47 18.23 5.21 7.53
CA TYR A 47 18.14 3.78 7.30
C TYR A 47 19.25 3.26 6.37
N GLU A 48 19.69 2.03 6.62
CA GLU A 48 20.75 1.36 5.86
C GLU A 48 20.34 1.19 4.37
N PRO A 49 21.18 1.57 3.39
CA PRO A 49 20.88 1.32 1.99
C PRO A 49 20.95 -0.17 1.65
N VAL A 50 20.11 -0.61 0.72
CA VAL A 50 20.18 -1.95 0.14
C VAL A 50 21.08 -1.91 -1.08
N GLU A 51 22.23 -2.59 -1.02
CA GLU A 51 23.17 -2.72 -2.15
C GLU A 51 23.03 -4.06 -2.90
N ASP A 52 22.16 -4.95 -2.41
CA ASP A 52 21.97 -6.27 -3.02
C ASP A 52 21.30 -6.17 -4.39
N ARG A 53 22.09 -6.46 -5.43
CA ARG A 53 21.65 -6.41 -6.83
C ARG A 53 20.49 -7.36 -7.14
N ALA A 54 20.37 -8.48 -6.43
CA ALA A 54 19.28 -9.42 -6.65
C ALA A 54 17.93 -8.81 -6.22
N LEU A 55 17.90 -8.12 -5.07
CA LEU A 55 16.72 -7.39 -4.61
C LEU A 55 16.34 -6.27 -5.56
N TRP A 56 17.32 -5.50 -6.04
CA TRP A 56 17.07 -4.47 -7.07
C TRP A 56 16.49 -5.05 -8.36
N THR A 57 17.06 -6.15 -8.86
CA THR A 57 16.57 -6.80 -10.08
C THR A 57 15.15 -7.34 -9.90
N PHE A 58 14.86 -7.90 -8.73
CA PHE A 58 13.54 -8.40 -8.38
C PHE A 58 12.51 -7.26 -8.25
N MET A 59 12.89 -6.15 -7.60
CA MET A 59 12.05 -4.95 -7.45
C MET A 59 11.63 -4.39 -8.81
N GLU A 60 12.59 -4.19 -9.71
CA GLU A 60 12.29 -3.66 -11.05
C GLU A 60 11.41 -4.63 -11.86
N ALA A 61 11.64 -5.94 -11.73
CA ALA A 61 10.78 -6.94 -12.36
C ALA A 61 9.36 -6.91 -11.78
N ALA A 62 9.21 -6.73 -10.47
CA ALA A 62 7.92 -6.61 -9.80
C ALA A 62 7.20 -5.33 -10.24
N ARG A 63 7.93 -4.21 -10.39
CA ARG A 63 7.38 -2.94 -10.84
C ARG A 63 6.84 -3.04 -12.26
N LEU A 64 7.61 -3.59 -13.19
CA LEU A 64 7.17 -3.76 -14.57
C LEU A 64 5.94 -4.68 -14.68
N GLU A 65 5.88 -5.73 -13.86
CA GLU A 65 4.76 -6.66 -13.84
C GLU A 65 3.51 -6.02 -13.20
N SER A 66 3.67 -5.27 -12.10
CA SER A 66 2.56 -4.59 -11.44
C SER A 66 1.98 -3.52 -12.35
N GLU A 67 2.82 -2.71 -13.02
CA GLU A 67 2.36 -1.71 -13.99
C GLU A 67 1.58 -2.34 -15.16
N ARG A 68 2.04 -3.50 -15.65
CA ARG A 68 1.36 -4.23 -16.72
C ARG A 68 0.00 -4.77 -16.29
N TRP A 69 -0.12 -5.24 -15.05
CA TRP A 69 -1.32 -5.93 -14.59
C TRP A 69 -2.35 -4.98 -13.96
N LEU A 70 -1.88 -4.01 -13.19
CA LEU A 70 -2.70 -3.10 -12.36
C LEU A 70 -2.88 -1.70 -12.95
N GLY A 71 -2.13 -1.39 -14.01
CA GLY A 71 -2.20 -0.10 -14.68
C GLY A 71 -1.03 0.81 -14.35
N VAL A 72 -1.11 2.03 -14.89
CA VAL A 72 -0.01 3.00 -14.86
C VAL A 72 0.02 3.71 -13.50
N PRO A 73 1.21 4.01 -12.94
CA PRO A 73 1.32 4.77 -11.70
C PRO A 73 0.63 6.14 -11.78
N THR A 74 -0.07 6.54 -10.71
CA THR A 74 -0.69 7.87 -10.57
C THR A 74 0.37 8.97 -10.44
N VAL A 75 1.50 8.62 -9.84
CA VAL A 75 2.68 9.49 -9.72
C VAL A 75 3.83 8.85 -10.50
N ARG A 76 4.43 9.61 -11.41
CA ARG A 76 5.63 9.16 -12.13
C ARG A 76 6.85 9.28 -11.21
N LEU A 77 7.35 8.15 -10.75
CA LEU A 77 8.57 8.08 -9.96
C LEU A 77 9.81 8.01 -10.88
N GLU A 78 10.64 9.05 -10.80
CA GLU A 78 11.93 9.16 -11.49
C GLU A 78 13.03 8.40 -10.74
N ARG A 79 12.87 8.24 -9.42
CA ARG A 79 13.82 7.50 -8.56
C ARG A 79 13.06 6.69 -7.51
N VAL A 80 13.45 5.42 -7.38
CA VAL A 80 13.05 4.55 -6.26
C VAL A 80 14.32 4.13 -5.53
N GLU A 81 14.33 4.23 -4.20
CA GLU A 81 15.39 3.70 -3.36
C GLU A 81 14.94 2.47 -2.58
N LEU A 82 15.89 1.57 -2.29
CA LEU A 82 15.69 0.46 -1.35
C LEU A 82 16.51 0.70 -0.09
N ARG A 83 15.85 0.59 1.07
CA ARG A 83 16.43 0.71 2.40
C ARG A 83 16.08 -0.51 3.24
N TYR A 84 17.01 -0.99 4.05
CA TYR A 84 16.63 -1.84 5.18
C TYR A 84 16.08 -0.93 6.26
N ALA A 85 14.94 -1.28 6.86
CA ALA A 85 14.41 -0.61 8.05
C ALA A 85 15.25 -0.95 9.29
N ARG A 86 16.55 -0.64 9.20
CA ARG A 86 17.55 -0.73 10.25
C ARG A 86 18.26 0.61 10.31
N ALA A 87 18.32 1.19 11.49
CA ALA A 87 19.02 2.44 11.72
C ALA A 87 20.51 2.24 11.49
N ARG A 88 21.10 3.13 10.68
CA ARG A 88 22.56 3.18 10.49
C ARG A 88 23.24 3.41 11.83
N ALA A 89 24.45 2.88 11.99
CA ALA A 89 25.17 2.86 13.26
C ALA A 89 25.26 4.24 13.93
N GLU A 90 25.48 5.30 13.14
CA GLU A 90 25.57 6.68 13.60
C GLU A 90 24.23 7.23 14.14
N TRP A 91 23.08 6.67 13.75
CA TRP A 91 21.75 7.16 14.09
C TRP A 91 20.97 6.28 15.06
N ARG A 92 21.52 5.12 15.48
CA ARG A 92 20.85 4.20 16.42
C ARG A 92 20.43 4.85 17.75
N HIS A 93 21.15 5.88 18.17
CA HIS A 93 20.86 6.64 19.39
C HIS A 93 19.53 7.43 19.33
N LEU A 94 18.95 7.61 18.14
CA LEU A 94 17.69 8.31 17.94
C LEU A 94 16.46 7.47 18.32
N GLY A 95 16.62 6.15 18.51
CA GLY A 95 15.52 5.26 18.89
C GLY A 95 14.40 5.19 17.85
N VAL A 96 14.76 5.28 16.55
CA VAL A 96 13.80 5.17 15.44
C VAL A 96 13.25 3.75 15.33
N ALA A 97 12.08 3.61 14.69
CA ALA A 97 11.49 2.31 14.43
C ALA A 97 12.39 1.47 13.52
N GLU A 98 12.45 0.16 13.75
CA GLU A 98 13.19 -0.79 12.93
C GLU A 98 12.30 -1.99 12.62
N HIS A 99 12.68 -2.80 11.64
CA HIS A 99 12.01 -4.06 11.27
C HIS A 99 10.59 -3.92 10.71
N PHE A 100 10.29 -2.79 10.06
CA PHE A 100 9.05 -2.57 9.31
C PHE A 100 9.28 -2.65 7.80
N SER A 101 8.23 -2.96 7.04
CA SER A 101 8.23 -2.76 5.58
C SER A 101 7.25 -1.67 5.23
N LEU A 102 7.56 -0.83 4.23
CA LEU A 102 6.75 0.31 3.83
C LEU A 102 7.26 0.90 2.52
N MET A 103 6.36 1.44 1.68
CA MET A 103 6.69 2.45 0.69
C MET A 103 6.38 3.89 1.14
N GLU A 104 7.36 4.78 1.02
CA GLU A 104 7.26 6.22 1.26
C GLU A 104 7.42 7.02 -0.05
N LEU A 105 6.52 7.98 -0.28
CA LEU A 105 6.75 9.05 -1.24
C LEU A 105 7.45 10.22 -0.55
N VAL A 106 8.76 10.39 -0.80
CA VAL A 106 9.57 11.44 -0.19
C VAL A 106 9.26 12.81 -0.82
N SER A 107 9.09 12.84 -2.14
CA SER A 107 8.78 14.05 -2.88
C SER A 107 8.02 13.71 -4.15
N GLU A 108 6.79 14.22 -4.25
CA GLU A 108 5.98 14.11 -5.46
C GLU A 108 6.61 14.91 -6.61
N GLU A 109 7.06 16.15 -6.35
CA GLU A 109 7.69 17.02 -7.36
C GLU A 109 8.96 16.40 -7.96
N ALA A 110 9.79 15.77 -7.12
CA ALA A 110 11.01 15.12 -7.58
C ALA A 110 10.77 13.67 -8.06
N GLY A 111 9.56 13.14 -7.93
CA GLY A 111 9.24 11.74 -8.23
C GLY A 111 10.12 10.76 -7.45
N HIS A 112 10.34 11.00 -6.15
CA HIS A 112 11.24 10.21 -5.32
C HIS A 112 10.46 9.33 -4.34
N GLY A 113 10.52 8.01 -4.56
CA GLY A 113 9.97 6.98 -3.66
C GLY A 113 11.05 6.18 -2.96
N VAL A 114 10.75 5.66 -1.78
CA VAL A 114 11.64 4.79 -0.99
C VAL A 114 10.85 3.58 -0.51
N ILE A 115 11.39 2.38 -0.70
CA ILE A 115 10.87 1.15 -0.09
C ILE A 115 11.79 0.74 1.04
N TYR A 116 11.20 0.54 2.21
CA TYR A 116 11.83 0.00 3.40
C TYR A 116 11.54 -1.50 3.52
N LEU A 117 12.56 -2.29 3.87
CA LEU A 117 12.46 -3.72 4.11
C LEU A 117 12.80 -4.05 5.56
N GLY A 118 11.85 -4.64 6.27
CA GLY A 118 11.97 -4.97 7.70
C GLY A 118 12.86 -6.18 8.00
N VAL A 119 13.11 -6.99 6.99
CA VAL A 119 13.89 -8.22 7.05
C VAL A 119 15.05 -8.16 6.07
N ASN A 120 16.09 -8.94 6.33
CA ASN A 120 17.21 -9.05 5.39
C ASN A 120 16.71 -9.76 4.12
N GLY A 121 17.11 -9.30 2.93
CA GLY A 121 16.63 -9.88 1.67
C GLY A 121 17.09 -11.31 1.39
N ALA A 122 18.00 -11.84 2.21
CA ALA A 122 18.37 -13.25 2.21
C ALA A 122 17.32 -14.16 2.88
N ASP A 123 16.41 -13.59 3.68
CA ASP A 123 15.35 -14.35 4.34
C ASP A 123 14.15 -14.50 3.38
N GLU A 124 13.52 -15.68 3.34
CA GLU A 124 12.38 -15.98 2.45
C GLU A 124 11.23 -14.96 2.58
N GLY A 125 11.09 -14.32 3.74
CA GLY A 125 10.12 -13.27 3.99
C GLY A 125 10.34 -11.97 3.22
N GLY A 126 11.59 -11.64 2.87
CA GLY A 126 11.96 -10.35 2.28
C GLY A 126 11.48 -10.15 0.84
N TRP A 127 11.46 -11.22 0.04
CA TRP A 127 11.02 -11.17 -1.35
C TRP A 127 9.53 -10.88 -1.49
N PHE A 128 8.71 -11.51 -0.66
CA PHE A 128 7.26 -11.25 -0.62
C PHE A 128 6.99 -9.80 -0.22
N LEU A 129 7.62 -9.31 0.85
CA LEU A 129 7.45 -7.95 1.34
C LEU A 129 7.89 -6.92 0.30
N LEU A 130 9.01 -7.17 -0.39
CA LEU A 130 9.44 -6.32 -1.49
C LEU A 130 8.43 -6.29 -2.64
N ALA A 131 7.89 -7.43 -3.06
CA ALA A 131 6.86 -7.48 -4.10
C ALA A 131 5.56 -6.77 -3.67
N HIS A 132 5.21 -6.85 -2.38
CA HIS A 132 4.05 -6.16 -1.80
C HIS A 132 4.23 -4.63 -1.88
N GLU A 133 5.33 -4.11 -1.33
CA GLU A 133 5.58 -2.66 -1.27
C GLU A 133 5.74 -2.03 -2.66
N VAL A 134 6.20 -2.80 -3.66
CA VAL A 134 6.27 -2.34 -5.05
C VAL A 134 4.90 -1.98 -5.62
N VAL A 135 3.83 -2.67 -5.21
CA VAL A 135 2.48 -2.35 -5.71
C VAL A 135 2.02 -0.97 -5.24
N HIS A 136 2.44 -0.56 -4.04
CA HIS A 136 2.14 0.78 -3.52
C HIS A 136 2.77 1.90 -4.36
N LEU A 137 3.82 1.63 -5.14
CA LEU A 137 4.40 2.61 -6.07
C LEU A 137 3.39 3.07 -7.15
N LEU A 138 2.37 2.26 -7.44
CA LEU A 138 1.33 2.60 -8.42
C LEU A 138 0.45 3.76 -7.92
N ASN A 139 0.18 3.82 -6.63
CA ASN A 139 -0.52 4.94 -6.03
C ASN A 139 -0.07 5.13 -4.58
N PRO A 140 0.97 5.95 -4.34
CA PRO A 140 1.53 6.14 -3.00
C PRO A 140 0.54 6.72 -1.99
N ALA A 141 -0.47 7.46 -2.46
CA ALA A 141 -1.49 8.09 -1.65
C ALA A 141 -2.67 7.15 -1.33
N LEU A 142 -2.75 5.98 -1.95
CA LEU A 142 -3.86 5.06 -1.72
C LEU A 142 -3.68 4.30 -0.40
N ARG A 143 -4.64 4.45 0.50
CA ARG A 143 -4.69 3.77 1.80
C ARG A 143 -6.04 3.06 1.93
N ASP A 144 -6.13 1.85 1.37
CA ASP A 144 -7.35 1.05 1.42
C ASP A 144 -7.05 -0.43 1.70
N TRP A 145 -7.87 -1.12 2.49
CA TRP A 145 -7.65 -2.56 2.72
C TRP A 145 -7.72 -3.39 1.43
N MET A 146 -8.52 -3.01 0.43
CA MET A 146 -8.49 -3.68 -0.86
C MET A 146 -7.17 -3.43 -1.60
N MET A 147 -6.50 -2.29 -1.40
CA MET A 147 -5.14 -2.05 -1.91
C MET A 147 -4.13 -2.98 -1.21
N GLU A 148 -4.22 -3.14 0.11
CA GLU A 148 -3.36 -4.11 0.84
C GLU A 148 -3.60 -5.55 0.40
N GLY A 149 -4.86 -5.92 0.14
CA GLY A 149 -5.21 -7.23 -0.39
C GLY A 149 -4.67 -7.45 -1.80
N LEU A 150 -4.69 -6.42 -2.64
CA LEU A 150 -4.17 -6.45 -4.01
C LEU A 150 -2.66 -6.58 -4.04
N ALA A 151 -1.95 -5.81 -3.22
CA ALA A 151 -0.51 -5.90 -3.05
C ALA A 151 -0.09 -7.29 -2.55
N SER A 152 -0.81 -7.84 -1.56
CA SER A 152 -0.57 -9.19 -1.03
C SER A 152 -0.82 -10.27 -2.07
N TRP A 153 -1.93 -10.18 -2.80
CA TRP A 153 -2.29 -11.13 -3.85
C TRP A 153 -1.25 -11.12 -4.97
N PHE A 154 -0.84 -9.93 -5.39
CA PHE A 154 0.20 -9.75 -6.40
C PHE A 154 1.52 -10.34 -5.92
N ALA A 155 1.93 -10.05 -4.69
CA ALA A 155 3.18 -10.55 -4.13
C ALA A 155 3.25 -12.07 -4.08
N VAL A 156 2.16 -12.75 -3.65
CA VAL A 156 2.07 -14.23 -3.70
C VAL A 156 2.24 -14.73 -5.13
N ARG A 157 1.43 -14.22 -6.07
CA ARG A 157 1.46 -14.65 -7.47
C ARG A 157 2.84 -14.44 -8.10
N PHE A 158 3.38 -13.23 -7.96
CA PHE A 158 4.64 -12.82 -8.56
C PHE A 158 5.81 -13.69 -8.10
N CYS A 159 5.87 -13.99 -6.81
CA CYS A 159 6.88 -14.85 -6.22
C CYS A 159 6.77 -16.29 -6.71
N GLU A 160 5.55 -16.85 -6.73
CA GLU A 160 5.32 -18.24 -7.17
C GLU A 160 5.69 -18.46 -8.63
N GLU A 161 5.33 -17.53 -9.51
CA GLU A 161 5.71 -17.56 -10.93
C GLU A 161 7.25 -17.56 -11.13
N ARG A 162 8.01 -17.12 -10.12
CA ARG A 162 9.48 -17.04 -10.13
C ARG A 162 10.16 -18.09 -9.26
N GLY A 163 9.39 -19.02 -8.69
CA GLY A 163 9.94 -20.07 -7.82
C GLY A 163 10.46 -19.57 -6.48
N VAL A 164 10.05 -18.37 -6.04
CA VAL A 164 10.36 -17.83 -4.71
C VAL A 164 9.39 -18.44 -3.69
N ALA A 165 9.92 -18.88 -2.55
CA ALA A 165 9.13 -19.50 -1.50
C ALA A 165 8.19 -18.50 -0.83
N VAL A 166 6.88 -18.80 -0.84
CA VAL A 166 5.84 -18.00 -0.16
C VAL A 166 4.88 -18.84 0.67
N ALA A 167 5.22 -20.10 0.95
CA ALA A 167 4.32 -21.03 1.64
C ALA A 167 3.93 -20.55 3.05
N GLU A 168 4.85 -19.90 3.77
CA GLU A 168 4.55 -19.33 5.08
C GLU A 168 3.60 -18.14 4.98
N TRP A 169 3.86 -17.20 4.07
CA TRP A 169 2.98 -16.07 3.79
C TRP A 169 1.59 -16.53 3.38
N ARG A 170 1.50 -17.48 2.44
CA ARG A 170 0.24 -18.09 2.02
C ARG A 170 -0.51 -18.69 3.21
N ARG A 171 0.15 -19.49 4.06
CA ARG A 171 -0.48 -20.06 5.26
C ARG A 171 -1.02 -18.97 6.20
N ARG A 172 -0.27 -17.89 6.42
CA ARG A 172 -0.71 -16.76 7.25
C ARG A 172 -1.93 -16.06 6.63
N LEU A 173 -1.85 -15.72 5.34
CA LEU A 173 -2.89 -15.00 4.62
C LEU A 173 -4.17 -15.84 4.47
N GLU A 174 -4.05 -17.15 4.37
CA GLU A 174 -5.20 -18.06 4.28
C GLU A 174 -5.83 -18.38 5.63
N GLY A 175 -5.02 -18.49 6.70
CA GLY A 175 -5.48 -18.88 8.03
C GLY A 175 -5.74 -17.73 9.00
N GLY A 176 -5.27 -16.52 8.69
CA GLY A 176 -5.39 -15.35 9.55
C GLY A 176 -6.79 -14.75 9.56
N GLU A 177 -7.16 -14.12 10.67
CA GLU A 177 -8.44 -13.42 10.84
C GLU A 177 -8.25 -11.90 10.98
N ASP A 178 -7.01 -11.42 10.82
CA ASP A 178 -6.70 -10.00 10.76
C ASP A 178 -7.16 -9.38 9.42
N ALA A 179 -7.25 -8.05 9.39
CA ALA A 179 -7.72 -7.30 8.23
C ALA A 179 -6.92 -7.60 6.95
N TYR A 180 -5.62 -7.87 7.09
CA TYR A 180 -4.71 -8.16 5.98
C TYR A 180 -4.97 -9.53 5.36
N ALA A 181 -5.15 -10.57 6.20
CA ALA A 181 -5.51 -11.90 5.74
C ALA A 181 -6.91 -11.90 5.09
N LEU A 182 -7.85 -11.16 5.66
CA LEU A 182 -9.19 -11.00 5.09
C LEU A 182 -9.18 -10.26 3.75
N SER A 183 -8.43 -9.18 3.63
CA SER A 183 -8.35 -8.40 2.39
C SER A 183 -7.65 -9.17 1.27
N TYR A 184 -6.60 -9.93 1.59
CA TYR A 184 -5.97 -10.85 0.64
C TYR A 184 -6.98 -11.86 0.08
N ARG A 185 -7.73 -12.54 0.97
CA ARG A 185 -8.71 -13.55 0.54
C ARG A 185 -9.85 -12.93 -0.27
N LEU A 186 -10.33 -11.75 0.14
CA LEU A 186 -11.29 -10.98 -0.63
C LEU A 186 -10.78 -10.73 -2.06
N VAL A 187 -9.59 -10.14 -2.21
CA VAL A 187 -9.05 -9.82 -3.55
C VAL A 187 -8.77 -11.08 -4.36
N ARG A 188 -8.20 -12.12 -3.75
CA ARG A 188 -7.99 -13.42 -4.41
C ARG A 188 -9.28 -13.99 -4.98
N ASP A 189 -10.36 -13.96 -4.20
CA ASP A 189 -11.66 -14.49 -4.64
C ASP A 189 -12.32 -13.61 -5.70
N LEU A 190 -12.16 -12.28 -5.61
CA LEU A 190 -12.61 -11.36 -6.66
C LEU A 190 -11.87 -11.63 -7.97
N VAL A 191 -10.55 -11.81 -7.94
CA VAL A 191 -9.76 -12.17 -9.13
C VAL A 191 -10.20 -13.52 -9.70
N GLY A 192 -10.50 -14.50 -8.84
CA GLY A 192 -11.01 -15.81 -9.26
C GLY A 192 -12.37 -15.75 -9.96
N VAL A 193 -13.18 -14.72 -9.68
CA VAL A 193 -14.47 -14.48 -10.34
C VAL A 193 -14.32 -13.68 -11.62
N ASP A 194 -13.53 -12.60 -11.59
CA ASP A 194 -13.34 -11.69 -12.71
C ASP A 194 -12.02 -10.89 -12.60
N GLU A 195 -10.96 -11.44 -13.19
CA GLU A 195 -9.62 -10.82 -13.18
C GLU A 195 -9.61 -9.42 -13.81
N ASP A 196 -10.27 -9.25 -14.96
CA ASP A 196 -10.27 -7.99 -15.70
C ASP A 196 -10.96 -6.86 -14.92
N ALA A 197 -11.92 -7.20 -14.05
CA ALA A 197 -12.59 -6.21 -13.20
C ALA A 197 -11.64 -5.67 -12.13
N VAL A 198 -10.85 -6.57 -11.52
CA VAL A 198 -9.90 -6.23 -10.46
C VAL A 198 -8.72 -5.43 -11.01
N ARG A 199 -8.25 -5.72 -12.23
CA ARG A 199 -7.18 -4.94 -12.89
C ARG A 199 -7.52 -3.45 -13.02
N GLY A 200 -8.80 -3.11 -13.20
CA GLY A 200 -9.27 -1.73 -13.32
C GLY A 200 -9.56 -1.04 -11.98
N LEU A 201 -9.38 -1.71 -10.84
CA LEU A 201 -9.80 -1.21 -9.53
C LEU A 201 -9.11 0.10 -9.15
N LEU A 202 -7.79 0.22 -9.38
CA LEU A 202 -7.00 1.39 -8.97
C LEU A 202 -7.43 2.69 -9.67
N ALA A 203 -8.11 2.60 -10.82
CA ALA A 203 -8.67 3.76 -11.52
C ALA A 203 -9.83 4.43 -10.76
N PHE A 204 -10.32 3.80 -9.68
CA PHE A 204 -11.38 4.32 -8.81
C PHE A 204 -10.82 4.86 -7.48
N ALA A 205 -9.53 5.18 -7.42
CA ALA A 205 -8.99 5.92 -6.29
C ALA A 205 -9.59 7.34 -6.26
N VAL A 206 -10.04 7.76 -5.07
CA VAL A 206 -10.63 9.08 -4.82
C VAL A 206 -10.03 9.66 -3.54
N ALA A 207 -9.98 10.99 -3.44
CA ALA A 207 -9.53 11.66 -2.24
C ALA A 207 -10.30 11.19 -0.99
N ASP A 208 -9.59 10.93 0.10
CA ASP A 208 -10.18 10.63 1.39
C ASP A 208 -10.54 11.94 2.11
N GLU A 209 -11.84 12.26 2.18
CA GLU A 209 -12.33 13.44 2.86
C GLU A 209 -12.01 13.45 4.37
N GLY A 210 -11.82 12.27 4.97
CA GLY A 210 -11.44 12.12 6.38
C GLY A 210 -9.95 12.29 6.62
N GLN A 211 -9.12 12.11 5.59
CA GLN A 211 -7.66 12.14 5.69
C GLN A 211 -7.03 12.95 4.54
N PRO A 212 -6.94 14.28 4.68
CA PRO A 212 -6.40 15.15 3.62
C PRO A 212 -5.00 14.72 3.16
N GLY A 213 -4.83 14.58 1.85
CA GLY A 213 -3.58 14.12 1.23
C GLY A 213 -3.53 12.61 0.96
N TRP A 214 -4.54 11.86 1.42
CA TRP A 214 -4.69 10.43 1.14
C TRP A 214 -5.86 10.16 0.21
N GLU A 215 -5.84 8.97 -0.38
CA GLU A 215 -6.88 8.43 -1.25
C GLU A 215 -7.40 7.10 -0.70
N ARG A 216 -8.63 6.78 -1.06
CA ARG A 216 -9.31 5.50 -0.80
C ARG A 216 -9.95 4.99 -2.08
N LEU A 217 -10.34 3.72 -2.11
CA LEU A 217 -11.04 3.18 -3.28
C LEU A 217 -12.54 3.51 -3.24
N ASP A 218 -13.06 4.09 -4.32
CA ASP A 218 -14.49 4.18 -4.56
C ASP A 218 -15.04 2.84 -5.08
N VAL A 219 -15.25 1.91 -4.16
CA VAL A 219 -15.79 0.58 -4.45
C VAL A 219 -17.19 0.65 -5.07
N GLU A 220 -18.01 1.62 -4.68
CA GLU A 220 -19.35 1.79 -5.25
C GLU A 220 -19.30 2.26 -6.69
N GLY A 221 -18.46 3.27 -6.98
CA GLY A 221 -18.19 3.72 -8.34
C GLY A 221 -17.62 2.61 -9.21
N TRP A 222 -16.67 1.83 -8.68
CA TRP A 222 -16.08 0.67 -9.35
C TRP A 222 -17.14 -0.36 -9.74
N LEU A 223 -17.95 -0.80 -8.78
CA LEU A 223 -19.06 -1.74 -9.03
C LEU A 223 -20.13 -1.14 -9.96
N GLY A 224 -20.41 0.15 -9.81
CA GLY A 224 -21.37 0.90 -10.63
C GLY A 224 -20.96 1.06 -12.09
N SER A 225 -19.66 0.98 -12.39
CA SER A 225 -19.12 1.03 -13.76
C SER A 225 -19.39 -0.24 -14.57
N MET A 226 -19.85 -1.33 -13.93
CA MET A 226 -19.98 -2.65 -14.53
C MET A 226 -21.42 -2.99 -14.93
N ALA A 227 -21.55 -3.91 -15.89
CA ALA A 227 -22.85 -4.52 -16.20
C ALA A 227 -23.43 -5.26 -14.98
N VAL A 228 -24.76 -5.23 -14.84
CA VAL A 228 -25.49 -5.75 -13.66
C VAL A 228 -25.05 -7.16 -13.27
N VAL A 229 -25.01 -8.10 -14.22
CA VAL A 229 -24.62 -9.49 -13.96
C VAL A 229 -23.18 -9.61 -13.44
N ARG A 230 -22.26 -8.80 -13.96
CA ARG A 230 -20.85 -8.77 -13.53
C ARG A 230 -20.75 -8.23 -12.10
N ARG A 231 -21.43 -7.11 -11.83
CA ARG A 231 -21.52 -6.47 -10.52
C ARG A 231 -22.08 -7.43 -9.47
N GLU A 232 -23.17 -8.13 -9.75
CA GLU A 232 -23.81 -9.07 -8.81
C GLU A 232 -22.88 -10.21 -8.40
N ARG A 233 -22.09 -10.74 -9.34
CA ARG A 233 -21.11 -11.81 -9.03
C ARG A 233 -20.01 -11.33 -8.10
N LEU A 234 -19.45 -10.16 -8.34
CA LEU A 234 -18.41 -9.58 -7.48
C LEU A 234 -18.98 -9.19 -6.12
N TRP A 235 -20.17 -8.59 -6.10
CA TRP A 235 -20.90 -8.26 -4.88
C TRP A 235 -21.10 -9.48 -3.97
N ALA A 236 -21.50 -10.61 -4.54
CA ALA A 236 -21.70 -11.86 -3.79
C ALA A 236 -20.41 -12.40 -3.15
N VAL A 237 -19.23 -12.09 -3.69
CA VAL A 237 -17.95 -12.37 -3.04
C VAL A 237 -17.71 -11.39 -1.89
N MET A 238 -17.89 -10.09 -2.15
CA MET A 238 -17.61 -9.05 -1.16
C MET A 238 -18.41 -9.23 0.12
N THR A 239 -19.69 -9.64 0.02
CA THR A 239 -20.57 -9.88 1.18
C THR A 239 -20.04 -10.95 2.14
N LEU A 240 -19.15 -11.84 1.70
CA LEU A 240 -18.54 -12.86 2.57
C LEU A 240 -17.47 -12.28 3.50
N TYR A 241 -16.92 -11.11 3.17
CA TYR A 241 -15.75 -10.52 3.81
C TYR A 241 -16.04 -9.19 4.50
N VAL A 242 -16.93 -8.37 3.95
CA VAL A 242 -17.09 -6.96 4.34
C VAL A 242 -17.40 -6.77 5.82
N ASP A 243 -18.33 -7.53 6.41
CA ASP A 243 -18.67 -7.38 7.83
C ASP A 243 -17.50 -7.77 8.75
N ARG A 244 -16.78 -8.84 8.39
CA ARG A 244 -15.60 -9.30 9.13
C ARG A 244 -14.47 -8.28 9.03
N LEU A 245 -14.21 -7.79 7.82
CA LEU A 245 -13.16 -6.82 7.56
C LEU A 245 -13.47 -5.49 8.27
N ALA A 246 -14.73 -5.03 8.26
CA ALA A 246 -15.15 -3.84 9.00
C ALA A 246 -15.00 -4.00 10.53
N ALA A 247 -15.16 -5.21 11.06
CA ALA A 247 -15.01 -5.47 12.50
C ALA A 247 -13.55 -5.48 12.98
N VAL A 248 -12.58 -5.70 12.08
CA VAL A 248 -11.16 -5.82 12.44
C VAL A 248 -10.25 -4.77 11.78
N ALA A 249 -10.79 -3.96 10.86
CA ALA A 249 -10.09 -2.83 10.28
C ALA A 249 -9.76 -1.80 11.37
N SER A 250 -8.51 -1.33 11.39
CA SER A 250 -8.10 -0.19 12.21
C SER A 250 -8.41 1.12 11.50
N ASP A 251 -8.53 2.21 12.25
CA ASP A 251 -8.74 3.57 11.72
C ASP A 251 -7.54 4.11 10.91
N GLU A 252 -6.40 3.39 10.90
CA GLU A 252 -5.15 3.80 10.25
C GLU A 252 -5.11 3.52 8.74
N VAL A 253 -6.00 2.66 8.23
CA VAL A 253 -6.14 2.34 6.80
C VAL A 253 -7.61 2.45 6.44
N ALA A 254 -7.96 3.27 5.44
CA ALA A 254 -9.35 3.45 5.08
C ALA A 254 -9.96 2.11 4.66
N PHE A 255 -11.18 1.85 5.11
CA PHE A 255 -11.98 0.76 4.56
C PHE A 255 -13.26 1.35 4.01
N THR A 256 -13.30 1.58 2.70
CA THR A 256 -14.55 1.98 2.05
C THR A 256 -15.46 0.77 1.93
N VAL A 257 -16.27 0.56 2.96
CA VAL A 257 -17.42 -0.35 2.87
C VAL A 257 -18.48 0.34 2.01
N PRO A 258 -18.99 -0.29 0.93
CA PRO A 258 -20.17 0.20 0.23
C PRO A 258 -21.30 0.52 1.22
N VAL A 259 -21.92 1.71 1.10
CA VAL A 259 -23.06 2.16 1.91
C VAL A 259 -24.19 1.14 1.86
N ALA A 260 -24.42 0.52 0.70
CA ALA A 260 -25.42 -0.55 0.54
C ALA A 260 -25.14 -1.84 1.36
N LEU A 261 -23.92 -2.04 1.87
CA LEU A 261 -23.57 -3.12 2.81
C LEU A 261 -23.64 -2.68 4.28
N ARG A 262 -23.64 -1.38 4.58
CA ARG A 262 -23.84 -0.88 5.95
C ARG A 262 -25.29 -1.02 6.43
N ASP A 263 -26.23 -0.93 5.50
CA ASP A 263 -27.67 -0.91 5.82
C ASP A 263 -28.39 -2.25 5.58
N GLY A 264 -27.63 -3.34 5.39
CA GLY A 264 -28.20 -4.69 5.32
C GLY A 264 -29.12 -4.93 4.12
N GLY A 265 -28.77 -4.37 2.96
CA GLY A 265 -29.36 -4.72 1.65
C GLY A 265 -30.88 -4.95 1.69
N ARG A 266 -31.66 -3.87 1.79
CA ARG A 266 -33.08 -3.86 1.43
C ARG A 266 -33.35 -2.85 0.35
#